data_AF-A0A530LYK4-F1
#
_entry.id   AF-A0A530LYK4-F1
#
_cell.length_a   1.000
_cell.length_b   1.000
_cell.length_c   1.000
_cell.angle_alpha   90.00
_cell.angle_beta   90.00
_cell.angle_gamma   90.00
#
_symmetry.space_group_name_H-M   'P 1'
#
loop_
_entity.id
_entity.type
_entity.pdbx_description
1 polymer ?
#
loop_
_entity_poly.entity_id
_entity_poly.type
_entity_poly.pdbx_seq_one_letter_code
_entity_poly.pdbx_strand_id
1 'polypeptide(L)'
;MKAWLPSLLRLALVVVLIAFVTNPGWFEPLLKPLTENNAPVIYNQGSLLTLTLLHLRTVLIATVAATIVAVALAILVTRPAGAEFLPLSHSLVNIGQTFPPVAVLALAVPAVGFGEKPTLIALFLY
;
A
#
# COMPACT_ATOMS: atom_id res chain seq x y z
N MET A 1 8.93 15.34 33.51
CA MET A 1 8.36 16.13 32.39
C MET A 1 8.85 15.66 30.99
N LYS A 2 10.11 15.23 30.81
CA LYS A 2 10.63 14.73 29.51
C LYS A 2 9.96 13.47 28.93
N ALA A 3 9.41 12.58 29.76
CA ALA A 3 8.83 11.32 29.30
C ALA A 3 7.51 11.46 28.50
N TRP A 4 6.79 12.57 28.68
CA TRP A 4 5.49 12.80 28.03
C TRP A 4 5.59 13.58 26.73
N LEU A 5 6.70 14.29 26.52
CA LEU A 5 6.93 15.09 25.32
C LEU A 5 6.84 14.26 24.03
N PRO A 6 7.41 13.04 23.93
CA PRO A 6 7.29 12.22 22.72
C PRO A 6 5.85 11.81 22.42
N SER A 7 5.08 11.44 23.43
CA SER A 7 3.68 11.03 23.26
C SER A 7 2.79 12.20 22.84
N LEU A 8 3.01 13.38 23.41
CA LEU A 8 2.31 14.60 23.02
C LEU A 8 2.63 15.00 21.57
N LEU A 9 3.89 14.91 21.16
CA LEU A 9 4.28 15.17 19.77
C LEU A 9 3.62 14.18 18.80
N ARG A 10 3.58 12.88 19.13
CA ARG A 10 2.88 11.88 18.31
C ARG A 10 1.39 12.17 18.20
N LEU A 11 0.74 12.51 19.31
CA LEU A 11 -0.68 12.89 19.30
C LEU A 11 -0.92 14.11 18.41
N ALA A 12 -0.09 15.15 18.55
CA ALA A 12 -0.17 16.34 17.71
C ALA A 12 -0.01 16.00 16.22
N LEU A 13 0.95 15.16 15.85
CA LEU A 13 1.14 14.71 14.48
C LEU A 13 -0.06 13.93 13.93
N VAL A 14 -0.67 13.05 14.75
CA VAL A 14 -1.89 12.33 14.36
C VAL A 14 -3.05 13.29 14.13
N VAL A 15 -3.23 14.28 15.01
CA VAL A 15 -4.26 15.32 14.84
C VAL A 15 -4.04 16.12 13.56
N VAL A 16 -2.79 16.52 13.28
CA VAL A 16 -2.43 17.23 12.05
C VAL A 16 -2.71 16.37 10.81
N LEU A 17 -2.36 15.08 10.85
CA LEU A 17 -2.62 14.14 9.76
C LEU A 17 -4.12 13.98 9.50
N ILE A 18 -4.92 13.81 10.55
CA ILE A 18 -6.39 13.70 10.43
C ILE A 18 -6.97 15.00 9.85
N ALA A 19 -6.52 16.16 10.34
CA ALA A 19 -6.94 17.45 9.80
C ALA A 19 -6.59 17.59 8.31
N PHE A 20 -5.38 17.18 7.90
CA PHE A 20 -4.96 17.22 6.50
C PHE A 20 -5.78 16.30 5.59
N VAL A 21 -6.00 15.05 6.01
CA VAL A 21 -6.74 14.06 5.20
C VAL A 21 -8.22 14.46 5.06
N THR A 22 -8.81 15.04 6.10
CA THR A 22 -10.23 15.45 6.09
C THR A 22 -10.46 16.81 5.42
N ASN A 23 -9.56 17.76 5.65
CA ASN A 23 -9.70 19.16 5.19
C ASN A 23 -8.35 19.65 4.63
N PRO A 24 -7.91 19.13 3.47
CA PRO A 24 -6.61 19.48 2.91
C PRO A 24 -6.48 20.98 2.57
N GLY A 25 -7.60 21.66 2.29
CA GLY A 25 -7.62 23.10 2.01
C GLY A 25 -7.12 23.99 3.16
N TRP A 26 -7.19 23.54 4.41
CA TRP A 26 -6.63 24.30 5.55
C TRP A 26 -5.11 24.48 5.47
N PHE A 27 -4.44 23.61 4.72
CA PHE A 27 -3.00 23.59 4.56
C PHE A 27 -2.55 24.34 3.30
N GLU A 28 -3.48 24.88 2.51
CA GLU A 28 -3.17 25.61 1.29
C GLU A 28 -2.21 26.78 1.53
N PRO A 29 -2.40 27.67 2.54
CA PRO A 29 -1.49 28.79 2.76
C PRO A 29 -0.05 28.36 3.10
N LEU A 30 0.08 27.21 3.78
CA LEU A 30 1.36 26.65 4.17
C LEU A 30 2.09 26.02 2.97
N LEU A 31 1.34 25.36 2.08
CA LEU A 31 1.89 24.62 0.94
C LEU A 31 2.04 25.47 -0.32
N LYS A 32 1.29 26.57 -0.45
CA LYS A 32 1.32 27.48 -1.61
C LYS A 32 2.73 27.97 -2.00
N PRO A 33 3.64 28.32 -1.07
CA PRO A 33 5.01 28.73 -1.42
C PRO A 33 5.83 27.63 -2.11
N LEU A 34 5.40 26.37 -2.03
CA LEU A 34 6.05 25.22 -2.68
C LEU A 34 5.54 24.98 -4.10
N THR A 35 4.53 25.73 -4.55
CA THR A 35 3.97 25.60 -5.90
C THR A 35 4.69 26.51 -6.89
N GLU A 36 4.91 26.01 -8.10
CA GLU A 36 5.46 26.76 -9.23
C GLU A 36 4.43 26.80 -10.37
N ASN A 37 4.55 27.78 -11.26
CA ASN A 37 3.75 27.86 -12.50
C ASN A 37 2.22 27.86 -12.29
N ASN A 38 1.73 28.44 -11.18
CA ASN A 38 0.31 28.43 -10.81
C ASN A 38 -0.30 27.01 -10.69
N ALA A 39 0.52 26.00 -10.39
CA ALA A 39 0.03 24.66 -10.13
C ALA A 39 -0.92 24.64 -8.91
N PRO A 40 -1.98 23.82 -8.93
CA PRO A 40 -2.84 23.67 -7.76
C PRO A 40 -2.01 23.12 -6.60
N VAL A 41 -2.21 23.69 -5.41
CA VAL A 41 -1.49 23.29 -4.19
C VAL A 41 -1.75 21.83 -3.83
N ILE A 42 -2.99 21.37 -4.03
CA ILE A 42 -3.42 19.99 -3.83
C ILE A 42 -4.26 19.58 -5.05
N TYR A 43 -3.91 18.45 -5.67
CA TYR A 43 -4.65 17.93 -6.81
C TYR A 43 -6.05 17.47 -6.39
N ASN A 44 -7.07 17.99 -7.07
CA ASN A 44 -8.46 17.65 -6.79
C ASN A 44 -8.96 16.56 -7.74
N GLN A 45 -8.61 15.30 -7.45
CA GLN A 45 -9.13 14.11 -8.16
C GLN A 45 -10.25 13.41 -7.37
N GLY A 46 -10.71 14.03 -6.28
CA GLY A 46 -11.67 13.47 -5.32
C GLY A 46 -11.32 13.88 -3.89
N SER A 47 -12.21 13.55 -2.95
CA SER A 47 -11.94 13.74 -1.52
C SER A 47 -10.72 12.92 -1.11
N LEU A 48 -9.73 13.57 -0.49
CA LEU A 48 -8.51 12.93 -0.01
C LEU A 48 -8.81 11.83 1.01
N LEU A 49 -9.82 12.04 1.87
CA LEU A 49 -10.31 11.02 2.80
C LEU A 49 -10.84 9.79 2.05
N THR A 50 -11.69 10.00 1.04
CA THR A 50 -12.25 8.90 0.24
C THR A 50 -11.15 8.12 -0.47
N LEU A 51 -10.22 8.82 -1.12
CA LEU A 51 -9.08 8.18 -1.80
C LEU A 51 -8.20 7.40 -0.82
N THR A 52 -7.97 7.95 0.37
CA THR A 52 -7.21 7.27 1.45
C THR A 52 -7.92 6.00 1.89
N LEU A 53 -9.24 6.05 2.13
CA LEU A 53 -10.03 4.88 2.52
C LEU A 53 -10.06 3.81 1.43
N LEU A 54 -10.19 4.21 0.16
CA LEU A 54 -10.11 3.30 -0.97
C LEU A 54 -8.74 2.62 -1.02
N HIS A 55 -7.66 3.38 -0.88
CA HIS A 55 -6.30 2.84 -0.84
C HIS A 55 -6.13 1.83 0.31
N LEU A 56 -6.54 2.20 1.53
CA LEU A 56 -6.48 1.30 2.69
C LEU A 56 -7.28 0.02 2.46
N ARG A 57 -8.47 0.12 1.88
CA ARG A 57 -9.30 -1.05 1.52
C ARG A 57 -8.59 -1.96 0.53
N THR A 58 -8.06 -1.40 -0.56
CA THR A 58 -7.38 -2.18 -1.61
C THR A 58 -6.15 -2.90 -1.05
N VAL A 59 -5.32 -2.20 -0.26
CA VAL A 59 -4.14 -2.79 0.39
C VAL A 59 -4.56 -3.87 1.39
N LEU A 60 -5.55 -3.59 2.26
CA LEU A 60 -6.00 -4.56 3.25
C LEU A 60 -6.49 -5.86 2.60
N ILE A 61 -7.31 -5.76 1.54
CA ILE A 61 -7.83 -6.93 0.82
C ILE A 61 -6.67 -7.74 0.22
N ALA A 62 -5.76 -7.09 -0.49
CA ALA A 62 -4.63 -7.78 -1.13
C ALA A 62 -3.70 -8.44 -0.11
N THR A 63 -3.31 -7.71 0.94
CA THR A 63 -2.39 -8.23 1.96
C THR A 63 -3.01 -9.36 2.77
N VAL A 64 -4.30 -9.29 3.12
CA VAL A 64 -4.98 -10.39 3.82
C VAL A 64 -5.02 -11.63 2.94
N ALA A 65 -5.41 -11.50 1.67
CA ALA A 65 -5.44 -12.61 0.74
C ALA A 65 -4.04 -13.24 0.55
N ALA A 66 -3.01 -12.41 0.34
CA ALA A 66 -1.63 -12.86 0.20
C ALA A 66 -1.12 -13.54 1.46
N THR A 67 -1.41 -12.98 2.64
CA THR A 67 -1.01 -13.56 3.94
C THR A 67 -1.61 -14.94 4.14
N ILE A 68 -2.91 -15.13 3.84
CA ILE A 68 -3.58 -16.42 3.97
C ILE A 68 -2.86 -17.48 3.11
N VAL A 69 -2.57 -17.16 1.85
CA VAL A 69 -1.90 -18.09 0.92
C VAL A 69 -0.45 -18.34 1.35
N ALA A 70 0.31 -17.30 1.66
CA ALA A 70 1.70 -17.41 2.07
C ALA A 70 1.87 -18.22 3.36
N VAL A 71 1.03 -17.97 4.37
CA VAL A 71 1.05 -18.72 5.64
C VAL A 71 0.63 -20.16 5.42
N ALA A 72 -0.40 -20.44 4.61
CA ALA A 72 -0.80 -21.80 4.29
C ALA A 72 0.32 -22.59 3.59
N LEU A 73 1.00 -21.98 2.61
CA LEU A 73 2.16 -22.57 1.94
C LEU A 73 3.33 -22.77 2.90
N ALA A 74 3.64 -21.79 3.75
CA ALA A 74 4.69 -21.90 4.76
C ALA A 74 4.42 -23.06 5.74
N ILE A 75 3.16 -23.22 6.18
CA ILE A 75 2.75 -24.36 7.01
C ILE A 75 2.92 -25.67 6.23
N LEU A 76 2.48 -25.74 4.97
CA LEU A 76 2.61 -26.96 4.16
C LEU A 76 4.06 -27.42 4.02
N VAL A 77 4.97 -26.53 3.63
CA VAL A 77 6.37 -26.89 3.34
C VAL A 77 7.22 -27.12 4.60
N THR A 78 6.72 -26.70 5.78
CA THR A 78 7.39 -26.97 7.07
C THR A 78 6.90 -28.26 7.74
N ARG A 79 5.92 -28.97 7.15
CA ARG A 79 5.42 -30.25 7.67
C ARG A 79 6.05 -31.43 6.92
N PRO A 80 6.20 -32.61 7.56
CA PRO A 80 6.81 -33.78 6.93
C PRO A 80 6.18 -34.16 5.58
N ALA A 81 4.86 -34.01 5.44
CA ALA A 81 4.13 -34.32 4.21
C ALA A 81 4.40 -33.36 3.05
N GLY A 82 4.89 -32.14 3.30
CA GLY A 82 5.16 -31.11 2.30
C GLY A 82 6.62 -30.69 2.18
N ALA A 83 7.52 -31.29 2.97
CA ALA A 83 8.93 -30.91 3.05
C ALA A 83 9.66 -31.00 1.70
N GLU A 84 9.26 -31.93 0.83
CA GLU A 84 9.82 -32.08 -0.52
C GLU A 84 9.57 -30.84 -1.42
N PHE A 85 8.55 -30.04 -1.13
CA PHE A 85 8.23 -28.81 -1.88
C PHE A 85 8.97 -27.58 -1.39
N LEU A 86 9.72 -27.66 -0.29
CA LEU A 86 10.45 -26.51 0.27
C LEU A 86 11.42 -25.86 -0.74
N PRO A 87 12.25 -26.61 -1.50
CA PRO A 87 13.13 -26.01 -2.50
C PRO A 87 12.35 -25.29 -3.63
N LEU A 88 11.22 -25.85 -4.06
CA LEU A 88 10.35 -25.24 -5.08
C LEU A 88 9.71 -23.95 -4.55
N SER A 89 9.24 -23.96 -3.30
CA SER A 89 8.70 -22.77 -2.64
C SER A 89 9.74 -21.64 -2.57
N HIS A 90 10.97 -21.93 -2.15
CA HIS A 90 12.06 -20.96 -2.16
C HIS A 90 12.37 -20.43 -3.56
N SER A 91 12.41 -21.31 -4.57
CA SER A 91 12.67 -20.91 -5.95
C SER A 91 11.61 -19.96 -6.49
N LEU A 92 10.32 -20.25 -6.24
CA LEU A 92 9.21 -19.40 -6.66
C LEU A 92 9.25 -18.02 -6.00
N VAL A 93 9.49 -17.97 -4.69
CA VAL A 93 9.60 -16.70 -3.95
C VAL A 93 10.78 -15.88 -4.47
N ASN A 94 11.95 -16.50 -4.68
CA ASN A 94 13.12 -15.83 -5.20
C ASN A 94 12.86 -15.26 -6.61
N ILE A 95 12.20 -16.02 -7.49
CA ILE A 95 11.80 -15.52 -8.82
C ILE A 95 10.83 -14.34 -8.68
N GLY A 96 9.80 -14.47 -7.85
CA GLY A 96 8.82 -13.41 -7.61
C GLY A 96 9.47 -12.11 -7.12
N GLN A 97 10.44 -12.20 -6.21
CA GLN A 97 11.18 -11.04 -5.70
C GLN A 97 12.03 -10.33 -6.76
N THR A 98 12.40 -11.01 -7.85
CA THR A 98 13.12 -10.39 -8.98
C THR A 98 12.20 -9.78 -10.02
N PHE A 99 10.90 -10.08 -9.97
CA PHE A 99 9.95 -9.64 -10.98
C PHE A 99 9.55 -8.18 -10.73
N PRO A 100 9.78 -7.24 -11.67
CA PRO A 100 9.56 -5.83 -11.40
C PRO A 100 8.05 -5.51 -11.33
N PRO A 101 7.60 -4.67 -10.39
CA PRO A 101 6.18 -4.32 -10.26
C PRO A 101 5.57 -3.74 -11.54
N VAL A 102 6.35 -2.96 -12.29
CA VAL A 102 5.93 -2.39 -13.58
C VAL A 102 5.61 -3.47 -14.61
N ALA A 103 6.34 -4.60 -14.63
CA ALA A 103 6.05 -5.70 -15.53
C ALA A 103 4.74 -6.40 -15.15
N VAL A 104 4.44 -6.53 -13.85
CA VAL A 104 3.16 -7.07 -13.40
C VAL A 104 2.00 -6.22 -13.92
N LEU A 105 2.09 -4.90 -13.78
CA LEU A 105 1.07 -3.98 -14.29
C LEU A 105 0.99 -4.02 -15.82
N ALA A 106 2.12 -4.10 -16.52
CA ALA A 106 2.16 -4.19 -17.99
C ALA A 106 1.46 -5.44 -18.53
N LEU A 107 1.47 -6.55 -17.77
CA LEU A 107 0.74 -7.77 -18.12
C LEU A 107 -0.71 -7.76 -17.63
N ALA A 108 -0.97 -7.22 -16.43
CA ALA A 108 -2.29 -7.22 -15.82
C ALA A 108 -3.26 -6.27 -16.52
N VAL A 109 -2.82 -5.06 -16.90
CA VAL A 109 -3.71 -4.06 -17.51
C VAL A 109 -4.33 -4.55 -18.83
N PRO A 110 -3.57 -5.13 -19.79
CA PRO A 110 -4.16 -5.71 -21.00
C PRO A 110 -5.09 -6.89 -20.72
N ALA A 111 -4.84 -7.66 -19.65
CA ALA A 111 -5.61 -8.86 -19.33
C ALA A 111 -6.95 -8.56 -18.62
N VAL A 112 -6.97 -7.59 -17.70
CA VAL A 112 -8.14 -7.33 -16.84
C VAL A 112 -8.67 -5.90 -16.90
N GLY A 113 -8.07 -5.04 -17.73
CA GLY A 113 -8.39 -3.63 -17.90
C GLY A 113 -7.70 -2.72 -16.87
N PHE A 114 -7.98 -1.41 -16.96
CA PHE A 114 -7.52 -0.41 -16.01
C PHE A 114 -8.36 -0.40 -14.72
N GLY A 115 -7.77 0.06 -13.61
CA GLY A 115 -8.48 0.31 -12.35
C GLY A 115 -7.95 -0.52 -11.17
N GLU A 116 -8.85 -0.87 -10.24
CA GLU A 116 -8.49 -1.55 -9.00
C GLU A 116 -8.03 -3.01 -9.21
N LYS A 117 -8.59 -3.71 -10.20
CA LYS A 117 -8.27 -5.12 -10.48
C LYS A 117 -6.78 -5.39 -10.73
N PRO A 118 -6.09 -4.71 -11.69
CA PRO A 118 -4.66 -4.93 -11.90
C PRO A 118 -3.82 -4.52 -10.67
N THR A 119 -4.30 -3.55 -9.89
CA THR A 119 -3.65 -3.12 -8.64
C THR A 119 -3.72 -4.22 -7.58
N LEU A 120 -4.88 -4.87 -7.40
CA LEU A 120 -5.03 -6.01 -6.48
C LEU A 120 -4.15 -7.19 -6.89
N ILE A 121 -4.07 -7.49 -8.19
CA ILE A 121 -3.19 -8.56 -8.70
C ILE A 121 -1.73 -8.22 -8.38
N ALA A 122 -1.30 -6.99 -8.65
CA ALA A 122 0.07 -6.57 -8.36
C ALA A 122 0.40 -6.62 -6.87
N LEU A 123 -0.49 -6.14 -6.00
CA LEU A 123 -0.32 -6.16 -4.55
C LEU A 123 -0.43 -7.56 -3.93
N PHE A 124 -1.12 -8.49 -4.58
CA PHE A 124 -1.19 -9.87 -4.10
C PHE A 124 0.10 -10.65 -4.43
N LEU A 125 0.70 -10.36 -5.59
CA LEU A 125 1.92 -11.02 -6.05
C LEU A 125 3.21 -10.48 -5.40
N TYR A 126 3.15 -9.30 -4.78
CA TYR A 126 4.29 -8.58 -4.19
C TYR A 126 4.11 -8.41 -2.68
#